data_AF-A0AA95SL55-F1
#
_entry.id   AF-A0AA95SL55-F1
#
_cell.length_a   1.000
_cell.length_b   1.000
_cell.length_c   1.000
_cell.angle_alpha   90.00
_cell.angle_beta   90.00
_cell.angle_gamma   90.00
#
_symmetry.space_group_name_H-M   'P 1'
#
loop_
_entity.id
_entity.type
_entity.pdbx_description
1 polymer ?
#
loop_
_entity_poly.entity_id
_entity_poly.type
_entity_poly.pdbx_seq_one_letter_code
_entity_poly.pdbx_strand_id
1 'polypeptide(L)'
;MKSKNIFLILFIVSCVTLVNPFTNVRAEENINEIDISTSPHTTFFSMKNLKPGDHLTKELNILNNGKQDFKYILSNKYFSGSEKFYKKLLLQIYDEEKILFKGELSDFNKLDPRKLFSGDSENLIFKVEIPSELGNEYQGLSSEFEFKIYVEGTLGGILPADGPKLPNTGSNIFNILVVGAALVFVGSIIQLITNRRKQLDKQV
;
A
#
# COMPACT_ATOMS: atom_id res chain seq x y z
N MET A 1 55.81 -6.19 30.96
CA MET A 1 55.71 -5.42 29.70
C MET A 1 54.99 -6.16 28.54
N LYS A 2 54.69 -7.46 28.65
CA LYS A 2 54.04 -8.23 27.56
C LYS A 2 52.50 -8.13 27.51
N SER A 3 51.82 -7.96 28.65
CA SER A 3 50.34 -7.98 28.71
C SER A 3 49.65 -6.71 28.19
N LYS A 4 50.25 -5.53 28.42
CA LYS A 4 49.70 -4.24 27.94
C LYS A 4 49.68 -4.15 26.41
N ASN A 5 50.71 -4.68 25.74
CA ASN A 5 50.80 -4.67 24.29
C ASN A 5 49.82 -5.66 23.66
N ILE A 6 49.57 -6.80 24.30
CA ILE A 6 48.56 -7.77 23.85
C ILE A 6 47.16 -7.16 23.91
N PHE A 7 46.84 -6.41 24.97
CA PHE A 7 45.53 -5.74 25.10
C PHE A 7 45.33 -4.64 24.06
N LEU A 8 46.39 -3.87 23.77
CA LEU A 8 46.39 -2.85 22.72
C LEU A 8 46.18 -3.49 21.33
N ILE A 9 46.84 -4.61 21.06
CA ILE A 9 46.70 -5.34 19.79
C ILE A 9 45.28 -5.91 19.63
N LEU A 10 44.71 -6.50 20.68
CA LEU A 10 43.32 -7.00 20.66
C LEU A 10 42.29 -5.87 20.47
N PHE A 11 42.54 -4.71 21.07
CA PHE A 11 41.70 -3.53 20.89
C PHE A 11 41.77 -3.00 19.45
N ILE A 12 42.97 -2.93 18.87
CA ILE A 12 43.16 -2.50 17.47
C ILE A 12 42.51 -3.50 16.50
N VAL A 13 42.65 -4.81 16.73
CA VAL A 13 41.98 -5.84 15.89
C VAL A 13 40.46 -5.74 15.98
N SER A 14 39.91 -5.52 17.17
CA SER A 14 38.47 -5.30 17.39
C SER A 14 37.97 -4.02 16.68
N CYS A 15 38.72 -2.92 16.78
CA CYS A 15 38.43 -1.70 16.03
C CYS A 15 38.46 -1.94 14.52
N VAL A 16 39.47 -2.65 14.00
CA VAL A 16 39.58 -2.99 12.56
C VAL A 16 38.40 -3.84 12.07
N THR A 17 37.86 -4.73 12.91
CA THR A 17 36.63 -5.48 12.58
C THR A 17 35.36 -4.63 12.62
N LEU A 18 35.36 -3.49 13.35
CA LEU A 18 34.23 -2.56 13.42
C LEU A 18 34.22 -1.51 12.29
N VAL A 19 35.39 -1.17 11.71
CA VAL A 19 35.48 -0.20 10.59
C VAL A 19 35.17 -0.81 9.22
N ASN A 20 35.03 -2.13 9.14
CA ASN A 20 34.56 -2.82 7.92
C ASN A 20 33.10 -3.24 8.11
N PRO A 21 32.12 -2.36 7.83
CA PRO A 21 30.76 -2.82 7.61
C PRO A 21 30.75 -3.58 6.27
N PHE A 22 31.20 -4.83 6.24
CA PHE A 22 30.91 -5.74 5.13
C PHE A 22 29.47 -6.23 5.27
N THR A 23 28.53 -5.31 5.08
CA THR A 23 27.23 -5.62 4.52
C THR A 23 26.99 -4.58 3.43
N ASN A 24 27.20 -5.00 2.18
CA ASN A 24 26.53 -4.35 1.07
C ASN A 24 25.03 -4.55 1.32
N VAL A 25 24.39 -3.60 2.00
CA VAL A 25 22.93 -3.54 2.05
C VAL A 25 22.51 -3.11 0.65
N ARG A 26 22.38 -4.09 -0.23
CA ARG A 26 21.58 -3.90 -1.43
C ARG A 26 20.16 -3.79 -0.92
N ALA A 27 19.53 -2.64 -1.14
CA ALA A 27 18.08 -2.59 -1.10
C ALA A 27 17.60 -3.71 -2.02
N GLU A 28 16.78 -4.61 -1.49
CA GLU A 28 16.05 -5.54 -2.34
C GLU A 28 15.27 -4.66 -3.30
N GLU A 29 15.56 -4.79 -4.59
CA GLU A 29 14.79 -4.11 -5.63
C GLU A 29 13.33 -4.46 -5.30
N ASN A 30 12.52 -3.46 -4.97
CA ASN A 30 11.10 -3.67 -4.71
C ASN A 30 10.51 -4.06 -6.06
N ILE A 31 10.61 -5.33 -6.40
CA ILE A 31 9.88 -5.92 -7.49
C ILE A 31 8.44 -5.91 -7.00
N ASN A 32 7.72 -4.84 -7.35
CA ASN A 32 6.28 -4.81 -7.19
C ASN A 32 5.73 -5.92 -8.10
N GLU A 33 5.61 -7.14 -7.57
CA GLU A 33 5.02 -8.27 -8.29
C GLU A 33 3.61 -7.92 -8.75
N ILE A 34 2.87 -7.20 -7.90
CA ILE A 34 1.56 -6.63 -8.17
C ILE A 34 1.68 -5.11 -8.00
N ASP A 35 1.40 -4.37 -9.07
CA ASP A 35 1.38 -2.91 -9.08
C ASP A 35 0.19 -2.46 -9.95
N ILE A 36 -0.83 -1.88 -9.32
CA ILE A 36 -2.01 -1.36 -9.99
C ILE A 36 -1.97 0.16 -9.92
N SER A 37 -2.21 0.82 -11.05
CA SER A 37 -2.35 2.27 -11.09
C SER A 37 -3.65 2.65 -11.78
N THR A 38 -4.26 3.74 -11.33
CA THR A 38 -5.52 4.25 -11.86
C THR A 38 -5.40 5.72 -12.25
N SER A 39 -6.01 6.08 -13.38
CA SER A 39 -6.09 7.46 -13.84
C SER A 39 -7.51 7.75 -14.34
N PRO A 40 -8.26 8.66 -13.70
CA PRO A 40 -7.93 9.37 -12.47
C PRO A 40 -7.82 8.42 -11.25
N HIS A 41 -7.20 8.90 -10.17
CA HIS A 41 -7.00 8.08 -8.97
C HIS A 41 -8.33 7.59 -8.37
N THR A 42 -9.35 8.45 -8.35
CA THR A 42 -10.71 8.13 -7.91
C THR A 42 -11.75 8.43 -8.97
N THR A 43 -12.77 7.57 -9.05
CA THR A 43 -13.94 7.78 -9.91
C THR A 43 -15.13 8.20 -9.05
N PHE A 44 -15.03 9.41 -8.51
CA PHE A 44 -16.07 10.04 -7.68
C PHE A 44 -17.14 10.71 -8.55
N PHE A 45 -18.42 10.47 -8.26
CA PHE A 45 -19.55 11.13 -8.91
C PHE A 45 -20.28 12.04 -7.93
N SER A 46 -20.61 13.24 -8.38
CA SER A 46 -21.50 14.18 -7.67
C SER A 46 -22.62 14.59 -8.61
N MET A 47 -23.79 13.99 -8.40
CA MET A 47 -24.99 14.23 -9.20
C MET A 47 -25.76 15.41 -8.58
N LYS A 48 -25.40 16.65 -8.92
CA LYS A 48 -26.02 17.85 -8.35
C LYS A 48 -26.54 18.78 -9.45
N ASN A 49 -27.71 19.38 -9.22
CA ASN A 49 -28.35 20.34 -10.13
C ASN A 49 -28.62 19.79 -11.54
N LEU A 50 -28.80 18.47 -11.65
CA LEU A 50 -29.12 17.78 -12.90
C LEU A 50 -30.64 17.59 -13.02
N LYS A 51 -31.13 17.55 -14.25
CA LYS A 51 -32.54 17.36 -14.60
C LYS A 51 -32.79 15.92 -15.08
N PRO A 52 -34.03 15.42 -15.00
CA PRO A 52 -34.42 14.17 -15.66
C PRO A 52 -33.98 14.16 -17.13
N GLY A 53 -33.30 13.09 -17.56
CA GLY A 53 -32.67 12.95 -18.88
C GLY A 53 -31.19 13.35 -18.94
N ASP A 54 -30.67 14.07 -17.94
CA ASP A 54 -29.24 14.39 -17.89
C ASP A 54 -28.41 13.14 -17.55
N HIS A 55 -27.17 13.13 -18.03
CA HIS A 55 -26.20 12.08 -17.73
C HIS A 55 -24.81 12.67 -17.45
N LEU A 56 -24.03 11.96 -16.64
CA LEU A 56 -22.61 12.20 -16.44
C LEU A 56 -21.82 11.00 -16.90
N THR A 57 -20.73 11.26 -17.63
CA THR A 57 -19.79 10.24 -18.06
C THR A 57 -18.42 10.51 -17.46
N LYS A 58 -17.78 9.47 -16.93
CA LYS A 58 -16.38 9.50 -16.49
C LYS A 58 -15.63 8.29 -17.00
N GLU A 59 -14.36 8.48 -17.27
CA GLU A 59 -13.45 7.42 -17.71
C GLU A 59 -12.48 7.08 -16.58
N LEU A 60 -12.01 5.84 -16.57
CA LEU A 60 -11.05 5.31 -15.63
C LEU A 60 -10.13 4.34 -16.34
N ASN A 61 -8.88 4.76 -16.51
CA ASN A 61 -7.82 3.91 -17.00
C ASN A 61 -7.19 3.15 -15.83
N ILE A 62 -7.11 1.83 -15.95
CA ILE A 62 -6.52 0.90 -14.99
C ILE A 62 -5.31 0.26 -15.67
N LEU A 63 -4.13 0.38 -15.06
CA LEU A 63 -2.90 -0.20 -15.61
C LEU A 63 -2.27 -1.16 -14.61
N ASN A 64 -1.74 -2.27 -15.13
CA ASN A 64 -0.90 -3.19 -14.37
C ASN A 64 0.57 -2.89 -14.67
N ASN A 65 1.23 -2.12 -13.78
CA ASN A 65 2.66 -1.84 -13.87
C ASN A 65 3.50 -2.95 -13.22
N GLY A 66 2.85 -3.97 -12.65
CA GLY A 66 3.49 -5.07 -11.93
C GLY A 66 4.03 -6.11 -12.89
N LYS A 67 4.82 -7.05 -12.37
CA LYS A 67 5.36 -8.18 -13.17
C LYS A 67 4.41 -9.37 -13.27
N GLN A 68 3.36 -9.42 -12.45
CA GLN A 68 2.42 -10.52 -12.38
C GLN A 68 1.05 -10.11 -12.91
N ASP A 69 0.39 -11.02 -13.61
CA ASP A 69 -1.04 -10.91 -13.89
C ASP A 69 -1.83 -10.90 -12.59
N PHE A 70 -2.86 -10.06 -12.52
CA PHE A 70 -3.79 -10.07 -11.41
C PHE A 70 -5.24 -10.02 -11.88
N LYS A 71 -6.16 -10.28 -10.96
CA LYS A 71 -7.57 -9.97 -11.15
C LYS A 71 -7.95 -8.80 -10.28
N TYR A 72 -8.78 -7.90 -10.79
CA TYR A 72 -9.30 -6.79 -10.03
C TYR A 72 -10.83 -6.86 -9.93
N ILE A 73 -11.35 -6.26 -8.87
CA ILE A 73 -12.78 -6.18 -8.55
C ILE A 73 -13.14 -4.70 -8.50
N LEU A 74 -14.22 -4.35 -9.18
CA LEU A 74 -14.83 -3.02 -9.14
C LEU A 74 -16.05 -3.06 -8.24
N SER A 75 -16.17 -2.13 -7.31
CA SER A 75 -17.37 -1.95 -6.48
C SER A 75 -17.78 -0.50 -6.40
N ASN A 76 -19.01 -0.27 -5.93
CA ASN A 76 -19.54 1.07 -5.70
C ASN A 76 -19.72 1.32 -4.20
N LYS A 77 -19.48 2.55 -3.78
CA LYS A 77 -19.75 3.02 -2.42
C LYS A 77 -20.52 4.32 -2.48
N TYR A 78 -21.74 4.29 -1.94
CA TYR A 78 -22.50 5.50 -1.64
C TYR A 78 -21.77 6.35 -0.59
N PHE A 79 -21.71 7.67 -0.82
CA PHE A 79 -21.04 8.61 0.06
C PHE A 79 -22.02 9.52 0.79
N SER A 80 -22.86 10.27 0.06
CA SER A 80 -23.76 11.27 0.66
C SER A 80 -24.94 11.64 -0.25
N GLY A 81 -25.92 12.39 0.30
CA GLY A 81 -27.06 12.94 -0.44
C GLY A 81 -28.38 12.19 -0.22
N SER A 82 -29.21 12.12 -1.27
CA SER A 82 -30.52 11.48 -1.24
C SER A 82 -30.44 10.04 -1.72
N GLU A 83 -30.65 9.09 -0.79
CA GLU A 83 -30.73 7.67 -1.14
C GLU A 83 -31.89 7.36 -2.09
N LYS A 84 -33.01 8.07 -1.95
CA LYS A 84 -34.16 7.92 -2.85
C LYS A 84 -33.76 8.25 -4.29
N PHE A 85 -32.95 9.29 -4.47
CA PHE A 85 -32.44 9.67 -5.79
C PHE A 85 -31.38 8.68 -6.29
N TYR A 86 -30.41 8.32 -5.44
CA TYR A 86 -29.38 7.34 -5.74
C TYR A 86 -29.94 6.01 -6.27
N LYS A 87 -31.01 5.49 -5.64
CA LYS A 87 -31.69 4.25 -6.04
C LYS A 87 -32.39 4.32 -7.40
N LYS A 88 -32.56 5.52 -7.96
CA LYS A 88 -33.21 5.73 -9.26
C LYS A 88 -32.24 6.08 -10.38
N LEU A 89 -30.96 6.25 -10.07
CA LEU A 89 -29.95 6.48 -11.09
C LEU A 89 -29.71 5.21 -11.89
N LEU A 90 -29.54 5.35 -13.20
CA LEU A 90 -29.16 4.25 -14.09
C LEU A 90 -27.65 4.28 -14.30
N LEU A 91 -27.01 3.14 -14.11
CA LEU A 91 -25.59 2.96 -14.33
C LEU A 91 -25.37 2.10 -15.58
N GLN A 92 -24.45 2.55 -16.42
CA GLN A 92 -23.86 1.79 -17.50
C GLN A 92 -22.34 1.81 -17.33
N ILE A 93 -21.72 0.63 -17.35
CA ILE A 93 -20.27 0.47 -17.37
C ILE A 93 -19.92 -0.24 -18.67
N TYR A 94 -18.98 0.31 -19.43
CA TYR A 94 -18.50 -0.26 -20.67
C TYR A 94 -16.98 -0.23 -20.75
N ASP A 95 -16.45 -1.23 -21.44
CA ASP A 95 -15.05 -1.41 -21.78
C ASP A 95 -15.00 -1.37 -23.31
N GLU A 96 -14.42 -0.29 -23.85
CA GLU A 96 -14.54 0.08 -25.26
C GLU A 96 -16.02 0.13 -25.72
N GLU A 97 -16.47 -0.88 -26.49
CA GLU A 97 -17.86 -1.01 -26.96
C GLU A 97 -18.66 -2.11 -26.23
N LYS A 98 -18.03 -2.84 -25.29
CA LYS A 98 -18.66 -3.95 -24.57
C LYS A 98 -19.30 -3.46 -23.28
N ILE A 99 -20.61 -3.63 -23.17
CA ILE A 99 -21.35 -3.35 -21.92
C ILE A 99 -20.99 -4.40 -20.87
N LEU A 100 -20.41 -3.95 -19.76
CA LEU A 100 -20.08 -4.77 -18.59
C LEU A 100 -21.22 -4.80 -17.58
N PHE A 101 -21.96 -3.70 -17.45
CA PHE A 101 -23.12 -3.59 -16.58
C PHE A 101 -24.11 -2.58 -17.12
N LYS A 102 -25.41 -2.86 -16.94
CA LYS A 102 -26.51 -1.94 -17.23
C LYS A 102 -27.67 -2.22 -16.28
N GLY A 103 -28.04 -1.24 -15.47
CA GLY A 103 -29.13 -1.39 -14.50
C GLY A 103 -29.26 -0.19 -13.57
N GLU A 104 -30.04 -0.32 -12.50
CA GLU A 104 -30.09 0.68 -11.43
C GLU A 104 -28.74 0.70 -10.67
N LEU A 105 -28.29 1.89 -10.30
CA LEU A 105 -27.05 2.10 -9.55
C LEU A 105 -27.08 1.42 -8.17
N SER A 106 -28.26 1.34 -7.56
CA SER A 106 -28.46 0.64 -6.28
C SER A 106 -28.33 -0.87 -6.37
N ASP A 107 -28.55 -1.46 -7.54
CA ASP A 107 -28.42 -2.90 -7.75
C ASP A 107 -26.96 -3.30 -8.02
N PHE A 108 -26.13 -2.32 -8.37
CA PHE A 108 -24.71 -2.52 -8.59
C PHE A 108 -23.95 -2.62 -7.27
N ASN A 109 -23.59 -3.86 -6.90
CA ASN A 109 -22.72 -4.13 -5.75
C ASN A 109 -21.24 -4.22 -6.18
N LYS A 110 -20.95 -5.11 -7.13
CA LYS A 110 -19.62 -5.36 -7.67
C LYS A 110 -19.69 -5.96 -9.07
N LEU A 111 -18.64 -5.77 -9.87
CA LEU A 111 -18.40 -6.58 -11.06
C LEU A 111 -17.74 -7.91 -10.68
N ASP A 112 -17.90 -8.90 -11.57
CA ASP A 112 -17.10 -10.12 -11.52
C ASP A 112 -15.60 -9.79 -11.67
N PRO A 113 -14.70 -10.53 -11.00
CA PRO A 113 -13.27 -10.28 -11.08
C PRO A 113 -12.76 -10.34 -12.52
N ARG A 114 -12.07 -9.28 -12.95
CA ARG A 114 -11.53 -9.13 -14.31
C ARG A 114 -10.02 -9.29 -14.29
N LYS A 115 -9.49 -10.07 -15.24
CA LYS A 115 -8.05 -10.34 -15.34
C LYS A 115 -7.36 -9.21 -16.12
N LEU A 116 -6.26 -8.68 -15.59
CA LEU A 116 -5.40 -7.71 -16.24
C LEU A 116 -3.96 -8.25 -16.27
N PHE A 117 -3.39 -8.40 -17.47
CA PHE A 117 -2.04 -8.94 -17.63
C PHE A 117 -0.98 -7.91 -17.27
N SER A 118 0.22 -8.38 -16.93
CA SER A 118 1.37 -7.49 -16.68
C SER A 118 1.66 -6.60 -17.89
N GLY A 119 1.76 -5.29 -17.67
CA GLY A 119 2.00 -4.29 -18.71
C GLY A 119 0.76 -3.83 -19.49
N ASP A 120 -0.39 -4.47 -19.30
CA ASP A 120 -1.63 -4.11 -19.98
C ASP A 120 -2.39 -3.00 -19.24
N SER A 121 -3.28 -2.35 -19.99
CA SER A 121 -4.21 -1.34 -19.49
C SER A 121 -5.63 -1.61 -19.96
N GLU A 122 -6.60 -1.24 -19.14
CA GLU A 122 -8.03 -1.32 -19.45
C GLU A 122 -8.67 0.05 -19.21
N ASN A 123 -9.51 0.51 -20.15
CA ASN A 123 -10.24 1.77 -20.00
C ASN A 123 -11.73 1.51 -19.75
N LEU A 124 -12.18 1.81 -18.54
CA LEU A 124 -13.57 1.69 -18.16
C LEU A 124 -14.27 3.03 -18.26
N ILE A 125 -15.45 3.02 -18.88
CA ILE A 125 -16.28 4.21 -19.00
C ILE A 125 -17.57 4.00 -18.22
N PHE A 126 -17.84 4.95 -17.34
CA PHE A 126 -18.97 4.98 -16.44
C PHE A 126 -19.93 6.06 -16.91
N LYS A 127 -21.12 5.66 -17.35
CA LYS A 127 -22.21 6.58 -17.65
C LYS A 127 -23.30 6.41 -16.60
N VAL A 128 -23.60 7.51 -15.91
CA VAL A 128 -24.69 7.58 -14.93
C VAL A 128 -25.75 8.52 -15.47
N GLU A 129 -26.97 8.02 -15.61
CA GLU A 129 -28.09 8.73 -16.22
C GLU A 129 -29.25 8.87 -15.24
N ILE A 130 -29.93 10.00 -15.31
CA ILE A 130 -31.19 10.24 -14.59
C ILE A 130 -32.33 9.85 -15.54
N PRO A 131 -33.14 8.84 -15.20
CA PRO A 131 -34.27 8.46 -16.04
C PRO A 131 -35.18 9.65 -16.35
N SER A 132 -35.58 9.80 -17.61
CA SER A 132 -36.45 10.90 -18.05
C SER A 132 -37.87 10.78 -17.47
N GLU A 133 -38.25 9.60 -17.00
CA GLU A 133 -39.53 9.31 -16.35
C GLU A 133 -39.59 9.79 -14.89
N LEU A 134 -38.47 10.27 -14.31
CA LEU A 134 -38.48 10.81 -12.96
C LEU A 134 -39.20 12.17 -12.92
N GLY A 135 -40.16 12.28 -11.99
CA GLY A 135 -40.93 13.51 -11.80
C GLY A 135 -40.15 14.62 -11.07
N ASN A 136 -40.80 15.77 -10.94
CA ASN A 136 -40.24 16.97 -10.31
C ASN A 136 -39.84 16.78 -8.84
N GLU A 137 -40.32 15.73 -8.18
CA GLU A 137 -39.94 15.38 -6.80
C GLU A 137 -38.47 14.97 -6.65
N TYR A 138 -37.78 14.69 -7.77
CA TYR A 138 -36.34 14.42 -7.79
C TYR A 138 -35.51 15.65 -8.16
N GLN A 139 -36.15 16.75 -8.59
CA GLN A 139 -35.48 17.97 -8.99
C GLN A 139 -34.79 18.64 -7.79
N GLY A 140 -33.51 18.98 -7.95
CA GLY A 140 -32.72 19.62 -6.90
C GLY A 140 -32.16 18.67 -5.84
N LEU A 141 -32.51 17.37 -5.90
CA LEU A 141 -31.83 16.36 -5.10
C LEU A 141 -30.40 16.17 -5.62
N SER A 142 -29.52 15.77 -4.70
CA SER A 142 -28.16 15.40 -5.04
C SER A 142 -27.77 14.05 -4.46
N SER A 143 -26.86 13.36 -5.12
CA SER A 143 -26.25 12.14 -4.61
C SER A 143 -24.78 12.05 -5.00
N GLU A 144 -23.98 11.58 -4.05
CA GLU A 144 -22.54 11.40 -4.20
C GLU A 144 -22.15 9.95 -3.93
N PHE A 145 -21.32 9.39 -4.78
CA PHE A 145 -20.85 8.01 -4.69
C PHE A 145 -19.52 7.84 -5.43
N GLU A 146 -18.83 6.74 -5.16
CA GLU A 146 -17.49 6.48 -5.68
C GLU A 146 -17.36 5.02 -6.13
N PHE A 147 -16.70 4.80 -7.26
CA PHE A 147 -16.25 3.47 -7.65
C PHE A 147 -14.85 3.18 -7.12
N LYS A 148 -14.68 1.99 -6.55
CA LYS A 148 -13.43 1.52 -5.96
C LYS A 148 -12.94 0.27 -6.67
N ILE A 149 -11.63 0.21 -6.87
CA ILE A 149 -10.94 -0.94 -7.44
C ILE A 149 -10.10 -1.61 -6.37
N TYR A 150 -10.12 -2.94 -6.39
CA TYR A 150 -9.37 -3.80 -5.49
C TYR A 150 -8.69 -4.91 -6.27
N VAL A 151 -7.49 -5.32 -5.87
CA VAL A 151 -6.81 -6.49 -6.44
C VAL A 151 -7.20 -7.74 -5.64
N GLU A 152 -7.57 -8.80 -6.34
CA GLU A 152 -7.91 -10.10 -5.77
C GLU A 152 -6.63 -10.82 -5.32
N GLY A 153 -6.60 -11.33 -4.08
CA GLY A 153 -5.51 -12.18 -3.58
C GLY A 153 -4.40 -11.52 -2.76
N THR A 154 -4.40 -10.20 -2.56
CA THR A 154 -3.48 -9.54 -1.61
C THR A 154 -3.95 -9.73 -0.16
N LEU A 155 -3.02 -10.22 0.69
CA LEU A 155 -3.14 -10.59 2.11
C LEU A 155 -4.41 -10.09 2.85
N GLY A 156 -5.47 -10.89 2.81
CA GLY A 156 -6.65 -10.71 3.67
C GLY A 156 -7.86 -10.01 3.05
N GLY A 157 -7.78 -9.63 1.78
CA GLY A 157 -8.89 -9.01 1.05
C GLY A 157 -8.81 -7.49 1.05
N ILE A 158 -9.08 -6.91 -0.13
CA ILE A 158 -9.36 -5.50 -0.39
C ILE A 158 -8.31 -4.49 0.12
N LEU A 159 -7.10 -4.51 -0.45
CA LEU A 159 -6.30 -3.29 -0.48
C LEU A 159 -6.88 -2.36 -1.57
N PRO A 160 -7.20 -1.10 -1.26
CA PRO A 160 -7.45 -0.10 -2.29
C PRO A 160 -6.21 0.01 -3.18
N ALA A 161 -6.38 0.45 -4.43
CA ALA A 161 -5.27 0.72 -5.35
C ALA A 161 -4.19 1.66 -4.78
N ASP A 162 -4.44 2.31 -3.64
CA ASP A 162 -3.48 3.10 -2.88
C ASP A 162 -3.03 2.42 -1.58
N GLY A 163 -1.78 1.96 -1.56
CA GLY A 163 -1.09 1.64 -0.31
C GLY A 163 0.25 0.93 -0.48
N PRO A 164 1.40 1.58 -0.23
CA PRO A 164 2.72 1.03 -0.54
C PRO A 164 3.08 -0.12 0.38
N LYS A 165 3.61 -1.22 -0.18
CA LYS A 165 4.37 -2.21 0.59
C LYS A 165 5.54 -1.48 1.26
N LEU A 166 5.46 -1.31 2.57
CA LEU A 166 6.53 -0.71 3.34
C LEU A 166 7.80 -1.56 3.18
N PRO A 167 8.97 -0.95 2.87
CA PRO A 167 10.21 -1.69 2.82
C PRO A 167 10.50 -2.31 4.19
N ASN A 168 10.94 -3.57 4.23
CA ASN A 168 11.32 -4.23 5.47
C ASN A 168 12.65 -3.65 6.00
N THR A 169 12.56 -2.58 6.78
CA THR A 169 13.71 -1.89 7.38
C THR A 169 14.02 -2.35 8.81
N GLY A 170 13.21 -3.26 9.37
CA GLY A 170 13.27 -3.65 10.78
C GLY A 170 14.14 -4.89 11.07
N SER A 171 14.29 -5.83 10.13
CA SER A 171 14.90 -7.13 10.42
C SER A 171 16.39 -7.07 10.84
N ASN A 172 17.16 -6.10 10.33
CA ASN A 172 18.60 -6.03 10.62
C ASN A 172 18.98 -5.19 11.84
N ILE A 173 18.09 -4.30 12.32
CA ILE A 173 18.42 -3.41 13.44
C ILE A 173 18.50 -4.16 14.77
N PHE A 174 17.71 -5.23 14.93
CA PHE A 174 17.75 -6.09 16.11
C PHE A 174 19.09 -6.84 16.24
N ASN A 175 19.66 -7.31 15.13
CA ASN A 175 20.96 -7.99 15.13
C ASN A 175 22.09 -7.03 15.56
N ILE A 176 22.07 -5.79 15.07
CA ILE A 176 23.06 -4.75 15.44
C ILE A 176 22.94 -4.38 16.92
N LEU A 177 21.70 -4.25 17.43
CA LEU A 177 21.45 -3.93 18.84
C LEU A 177 21.93 -5.04 19.77
N VAL A 178 21.71 -6.31 19.40
CA VAL A 178 22.20 -7.48 20.17
C VAL A 178 23.73 -7.53 20.20
N VAL A 179 24.40 -7.28 19.07
CA VAL A 179 25.87 -7.20 19.01
C VAL A 179 26.40 -6.05 19.88
N GLY A 180 25.76 -4.87 19.83
CA GLY A 180 26.11 -3.74 20.68
C GLY A 180 25.97 -4.04 22.17
N ALA A 181 24.87 -4.68 22.57
CA ALA A 181 24.66 -5.10 23.95
C ALA A 181 25.72 -6.11 24.42
N ALA A 182 26.08 -7.08 23.58
CA ALA A 182 27.12 -8.05 23.89
C ALA A 182 28.49 -7.38 24.11
N LEU A 183 28.85 -6.38 23.29
CA LEU A 183 30.10 -5.63 23.46
C LEU A 183 30.15 -4.86 24.79
N VAL A 184 29.06 -4.20 25.18
CA VAL A 184 28.98 -3.48 26.47
C VAL A 184 29.11 -4.44 27.64
N PHE A 185 28.47 -5.61 27.56
CA PHE A 185 28.58 -6.64 28.60
C PHE A 185 30.00 -7.17 28.73
N VAL A 186 30.66 -7.51 27.61
CA VAL A 186 32.04 -8.01 27.61
C VAL A 186 33.00 -6.94 28.16
N GLY A 187 32.86 -5.69 27.74
CA GLY A 187 33.66 -4.57 28.25
C GLY A 187 33.48 -4.36 29.76
N SER A 188 32.25 -4.47 30.26
CA SER A 188 31.94 -4.34 31.69
C SER A 188 32.59 -5.46 32.53
N ILE A 189 32.54 -6.71 32.04
CA ILE A 189 33.16 -7.86 32.72
C ILE A 189 34.68 -7.69 32.80
N ILE A 190 35.31 -7.28 31.69
CA ILE A 190 36.75 -7.00 31.64
C ILE A 190 37.14 -5.88 32.63
N GLN A 191 36.36 -4.80 32.69
CA GLN A 191 36.61 -3.69 33.62
C GLN A 191 36.53 -4.14 35.08
N LEU A 192 35.57 -5.00 35.42
CA LEU A 192 35.44 -5.54 36.78
C LEU A 192 36.63 -6.45 37.15
N ILE A 193 37.08 -7.31 36.24
CA ILE A 193 38.22 -8.20 36.46
C ILE A 193 39.52 -7.41 36.63
N THR A 194 39.75 -6.39 35.80
CA THR A 194 40.96 -5.56 35.87
C THR A 194 40.99 -4.71 37.14
N ASN A 195 39.86 -4.16 37.56
CA ASN A 195 39.77 -3.42 38.83
C ASN A 195 40.00 -4.33 40.05
N ARG A 196 39.47 -5.57 40.03
CA ARG A 196 39.74 -6.55 41.08
C ARG A 196 41.21 -6.95 41.16
N ARG A 197 41.86 -7.18 40.02
CA ARG A 197 43.31 -7.50 39.99
C ARG A 197 44.17 -6.36 40.52
N LYS A 198 43.86 -5.11 40.16
CA LYS A 198 44.57 -3.93 40.70
C LYS A 198 44.42 -3.77 42.22
N GLN A 199 43.32 -4.24 42.81
CA GLN A 199 43.14 -4.21 44.26
C GLN A 199 43.96 -5.30 44.96
N LEU A 200 44.07 -6.49 44.36
CA LEU A 200 44.91 -7.58 44.88
C LEU A 200 46.41 -7.23 44.80
N ASP A 201 46.86 -6.61 43.71
CA ASP A 201 48.25 -6.15 43.55
C ASP A 201 48.61 -4.98 44.48
N LYS A 202 47.63 -4.29 45.07
CA LYS A 202 47.83 -3.23 46.08
C LYS A 202 47.91 -3.76 47.52
N GLN A 203 47.59 -5.03 47.74
CA GLN A 203 47.58 -5.68 49.06
C GLN A 203 48.78 -6.61 49.29
N VAL A 204 49.75 -6.63 48.36
CA VAL A 204 51.08 -7.25 48.48
C VAL A 204 52.13 -6.15 48.52
#